data_AF-A0A0M6YF07-F1
#
_entry.id   AF-A0A0M6YF07-F1
#
_cell.length_a   1.000
_cell.length_b   1.000
_cell.length_c   1.000
_cell.angle_alpha   90.00
_cell.angle_beta   90.00
_cell.angle_gamma   90.00
#
_symmetry.space_group_name_H-M   'P 1'
#
loop_
_entity.id
_entity.type
_entity.pdbx_description
1 polymer ?
#
loop_
_entity_poly.entity_id
_entity_poly.type
_entity_poly.pdbx_seq_one_letter_code
_entity_poly.pdbx_strand_id
1 'polypeptide(L)'
;MTDVSRRALLAALPAGAAATLAPAAMAEGHGDGFQYEIIRTDDEWRALLSDDEYAILREGGTERPKSDPLWDSTEAGMYACKGCDLPVYDARWKVVLDVGFLFYRHAEPDSVMTSIDRSVYGQLGGGTGDDGPVVPEGLSEDDLRALDTLLLIETHCRRCASHLGHILLVQQKLLHCINGTALNFTPETA
;
A
#
# COMPACT_ATOMS: atom_id res chain seq x y z
N MET A 1 56.96 -40.86 -30.75
CA MET A 1 56.68 -42.30 -30.89
C MET A 1 56.19 -42.74 -29.52
N THR A 2 54.94 -43.09 -29.24
CA THR A 2 53.80 -43.61 -30.01
C THR A 2 52.50 -43.33 -29.24
N ASP A 3 51.40 -43.35 -29.98
CA ASP A 3 50.01 -43.01 -29.67
C ASP A 3 49.23 -44.15 -28.98
N VAL A 4 47.99 -43.83 -28.58
CA VAL A 4 46.77 -44.63 -28.33
C VAL A 4 46.29 -44.81 -26.88
N SER A 5 45.44 -43.86 -26.49
CA SER A 5 44.03 -43.96 -26.02
C SER A 5 43.64 -44.86 -24.83
N ARG A 6 42.96 -44.23 -23.86
CA ARG A 6 41.85 -44.83 -23.10
C ARG A 6 40.69 -43.86 -22.92
N ARG A 7 39.99 -43.65 -24.02
CA ARG A 7 38.56 -43.31 -24.02
C ARG A 7 37.78 -44.51 -23.44
N ALA A 8 37.68 -44.62 -22.12
CA ALA A 8 36.77 -45.54 -21.44
C ALA A 8 36.73 -45.25 -19.94
N LEU A 9 35.75 -44.47 -19.49
CA LEU A 9 34.92 -44.76 -18.30
C LEU A 9 33.89 -43.64 -18.15
N LEU A 10 32.84 -43.78 -18.97
CA LEU A 10 31.50 -43.36 -18.60
C LEU A 10 31.12 -44.11 -17.31
N ALA A 11 30.84 -43.38 -16.24
CA ALA A 11 30.14 -43.92 -15.08
C ALA A 11 29.03 -42.92 -14.69
N ALA A 12 27.86 -43.21 -15.22
CA ALA A 12 26.50 -42.86 -14.77
C ALA A 12 26.34 -41.65 -13.84
N LEU A 13 25.82 -40.55 -14.39
CA LEU A 13 24.99 -39.61 -13.63
C LEU A 13 23.68 -40.33 -13.27
N PRO A 14 23.24 -40.36 -12.00
CA PRO A 14 21.88 -40.74 -11.70
C PRO A 14 20.95 -39.66 -12.27
N ALA A 15 20.20 -40.06 -13.30
CA ALA A 15 19.06 -39.32 -13.78
C ALA A 15 17.96 -39.37 -12.71
N GLY A 16 17.36 -38.22 -12.42
CA GLY A 16 16.00 -38.15 -11.88
C GLY A 16 15.89 -37.88 -10.37
N ALA A 17 16.00 -36.61 -10.01
CA ALA A 17 14.96 -36.02 -9.18
C ALA A 17 14.36 -34.88 -10.01
N ALA A 18 13.29 -35.17 -10.75
CA ALA A 18 12.44 -34.12 -11.29
C ALA A 18 11.80 -33.44 -10.08
N ALA A 19 12.40 -32.35 -9.62
CA ALA A 19 11.70 -31.42 -8.75
C ALA A 19 10.49 -30.95 -9.56
N THR A 20 9.32 -31.47 -9.22
CA THR A 20 8.06 -30.88 -9.67
C THR A 20 8.05 -29.46 -9.12
N LEU A 21 8.46 -28.49 -9.93
CA LEU A 21 8.15 -27.09 -9.69
C LEU A 21 6.63 -27.02 -9.71
N ALA A 22 6.02 -27.08 -8.53
CA ALA A 22 4.67 -26.57 -8.38
C ALA A 22 4.72 -25.16 -8.97
N PRO A 23 3.75 -24.78 -9.82
CA PRO A 23 3.70 -23.40 -10.28
C PRO A 23 3.62 -22.54 -9.03
N ALA A 24 4.66 -21.74 -8.78
CA ALA A 24 4.58 -20.68 -7.79
C ALA A 24 3.36 -19.86 -8.22
N ALA A 25 2.37 -19.72 -7.33
CA ALA A 25 1.25 -18.83 -7.56
C ALA A 25 1.85 -17.47 -7.96
N MET A 26 1.63 -17.07 -9.20
CA MET A 26 2.12 -15.77 -9.65
C MET A 26 1.31 -14.74 -8.89
N ALA A 27 2.01 -13.81 -8.24
CA ALA A 27 1.35 -12.71 -7.57
C ALA A 27 0.54 -11.92 -8.60
N GLU A 28 -0.77 -11.84 -8.41
CA GLU A 28 -1.64 -11.01 -9.24
C GLU A 28 -1.47 -9.53 -8.81
N GLY A 29 -1.49 -8.62 -9.79
CA GLY A 29 -1.45 -7.18 -9.53
C GLY A 29 -2.72 -6.67 -8.85
N HIS A 30 -2.73 -5.41 -8.42
CA HIS A 30 -3.82 -4.77 -7.66
C HIS A 30 -5.15 -4.54 -8.43
N GLY A 31 -5.37 -5.24 -9.55
CA GLY A 31 -6.62 -5.18 -10.32
C GLY A 31 -6.90 -3.84 -11.02
N ASP A 32 -6.00 -2.87 -10.91
CA ASP A 32 -6.12 -1.51 -11.44
C ASP A 32 -5.46 -1.33 -12.82
N GLY A 33 -4.89 -2.40 -13.38
CA GLY A 33 -4.17 -2.38 -14.66
C GLY A 33 -2.78 -1.73 -14.59
N PHE A 34 -2.37 -1.23 -13.42
CA PHE A 34 -1.07 -0.62 -13.21
C PHE A 34 -0.01 -1.69 -12.85
N GLN A 35 1.19 -1.59 -13.44
CA GLN A 35 2.30 -2.51 -13.18
C GLN A 35 3.20 -1.96 -12.07
N TYR A 36 3.03 -2.50 -10.88
CA TYR A 36 3.84 -2.17 -9.71
C TYR A 36 5.22 -2.83 -9.77
N GLU A 37 6.23 -2.15 -9.24
CA GLU A 37 7.59 -2.68 -9.19
C GLU A 37 7.71 -3.84 -8.19
N ILE A 38 6.90 -3.81 -7.14
CA ILE A 38 6.83 -4.85 -6.12
C ILE A 38 5.44 -5.48 -6.16
N ILE A 39 5.42 -6.74 -6.54
CA ILE A 39 4.24 -7.59 -6.58
C ILE A 39 4.55 -8.84 -5.73
N ARG A 40 3.65 -9.17 -4.81
CA ARG A 40 3.76 -10.34 -3.92
C ARG A 40 2.39 -10.97 -3.75
N THR A 41 2.37 -12.27 -3.50
CA THR A 41 1.13 -13.00 -3.23
C THR A 41 0.57 -12.61 -1.86
N ASP A 42 -0.71 -12.92 -1.62
CA ASP A 42 -1.33 -12.71 -0.31
C ASP A 42 -0.58 -13.47 0.79
N ASP A 43 -0.15 -14.71 0.54
CA ASP A 43 0.63 -15.50 1.50
C ASP A 43 1.97 -14.85 1.84
N GLU A 44 2.66 -14.30 0.84
CA GLU A 44 3.92 -13.56 1.05
C GLU A 44 3.69 -12.28 1.86
N TRP A 45 2.60 -11.55 1.58
CA TRP A 45 2.24 -10.36 2.37
C TRP A 45 1.86 -10.71 3.80
N ARG A 46 1.05 -11.74 4.03
CA ARG A 46 0.66 -12.22 5.37
C ARG A 46 1.86 -12.77 6.16
N ALA A 47 2.91 -13.22 5.47
CA ALA A 47 4.16 -13.61 6.13
C ALA A 47 5.04 -12.41 6.54
N LEU A 48 4.90 -11.26 5.88
CA LEU A 48 5.70 -10.04 6.13
C LEU A 48 5.02 -9.06 7.08
N LEU A 49 3.70 -9.02 7.08
CA LEU A 49 2.88 -8.05 7.81
C LEU A 49 2.15 -8.73 8.96
N SER A 50 1.97 -8.02 10.06
CA SER A 50 0.96 -8.40 11.07
C SER A 50 -0.45 -8.34 10.49
N ASP A 51 -1.43 -8.94 11.19
CA ASP A 51 -2.83 -8.95 10.72
C ASP A 51 -3.39 -7.52 10.54
N ASP A 52 -3.10 -6.60 11.47
CA ASP A 52 -3.54 -5.20 11.39
C ASP A 52 -2.86 -4.46 10.23
N GLU A 53 -1.56 -4.68 10.04
CA GLU A 53 -0.83 -4.12 8.90
C GLU A 53 -1.35 -4.67 7.57
N TYR A 54 -1.64 -5.98 7.50
CA TYR A 54 -2.21 -6.55 6.29
C TYR A 54 -3.57 -5.95 5.98
N ALA A 55 -4.46 -5.85 6.98
CA ALA A 55 -5.79 -5.27 6.82
C ALA A 55 -5.71 -3.82 6.31
N ILE A 56 -4.78 -3.01 6.86
CA ILE A 56 -4.59 -1.63 6.41
C ILE A 56 -3.93 -1.58 5.03
N LEU A 57 -2.75 -2.16 4.84
CA LEU A 57 -1.97 -1.99 3.62
C LEU A 57 -2.56 -2.72 2.41
N ARG A 58 -3.31 -3.81 2.60
CA ARG A 58 -3.76 -4.70 1.50
C ARG A 58 -5.28 -4.77 1.35
N GLU A 59 -6.03 -4.54 2.42
CA GLU A 59 -7.50 -4.62 2.40
C GLU A 59 -8.17 -3.23 2.52
N GLY A 60 -7.39 -2.14 2.48
CA GLY A 60 -7.92 -0.77 2.53
C GLY A 60 -8.45 -0.36 3.92
N GLY A 61 -7.97 -1.03 4.97
CA GLY A 61 -8.37 -0.76 6.35
C GLY A 61 -7.91 0.61 6.85
N THR A 62 -8.56 1.09 7.90
CA THR A 62 -8.22 2.34 8.59
C THR A 62 -7.95 2.08 10.07
N GLU A 63 -6.85 2.60 10.59
CA GLU A 63 -6.52 2.51 12.00
C GLU A 63 -7.45 3.37 12.87
N ARG A 64 -7.43 3.15 14.18
CA ARG A 64 -8.18 4.01 15.10
C ARG A 64 -7.44 5.35 15.30
N PRO A 65 -8.14 6.48 15.44
CA PRO A 65 -7.54 7.74 15.88
C PRO A 65 -6.66 7.57 17.12
N LYS A 66 -5.47 8.19 17.11
CA LYS A 66 -4.46 8.21 18.19
C LYS A 66 -3.91 6.83 18.57
N SER A 67 -4.07 5.82 17.70
CA SER A 67 -3.52 4.48 17.94
C SER A 67 -2.03 4.38 17.64
N ASP A 68 -1.56 5.02 16.57
CA ASP A 68 -0.14 5.10 16.26
C ASP A 68 0.53 6.22 17.09
N PRO A 69 1.62 5.94 17.83
CA PRO A 69 2.27 6.91 18.73
C PRO A 69 2.94 8.08 18.01
N LEU A 70 3.10 8.02 16.68
CA LEU A 70 3.68 9.11 15.89
C LEU A 70 2.64 10.15 15.48
N TRP A 71 1.36 10.01 15.84
CA TRP A 71 0.31 10.95 15.45
C TRP A 71 0.61 12.41 15.85
N ASP A 72 1.17 12.62 17.04
CA ASP A 72 1.56 13.93 17.57
C ASP A 72 3.07 14.19 17.54
N SER A 73 3.86 13.24 17.02
CA SER A 73 5.31 13.41 16.92
C SER A 73 5.66 14.61 16.03
N THR A 74 6.64 15.38 16.50
CA THR A 74 7.24 16.52 15.77
C THR A 74 8.71 16.30 15.48
N GLU A 75 9.21 15.09 15.70
CA GLU A 75 10.59 14.69 15.44
C GLU A 75 10.91 14.77 13.93
N ALA A 76 12.08 15.30 13.60
CA ALA A 76 12.57 15.34 12.22
C ALA A 76 12.94 13.94 11.73
N GLY A 77 12.61 13.61 10.48
CA GLY A 77 12.90 12.30 9.91
C GLY A 77 12.04 11.99 8.68
N MET A 78 12.19 10.77 8.20
CA MET A 78 11.52 10.27 7.01
C MET A 78 10.55 9.14 7.36
N TYR A 79 9.35 9.19 6.78
CA TYR A 79 8.35 8.13 6.83
C TYR A 79 8.36 7.38 5.49
N ALA A 80 8.58 6.07 5.56
CA ALA A 80 8.61 5.18 4.41
C ALA A 80 7.42 4.21 4.44
N CYS A 81 6.93 3.78 3.28
CA CYS A 81 5.88 2.79 3.17
C CYS A 81 6.31 1.49 3.83
N LYS A 82 5.54 0.99 4.79
CA LYS A 82 5.90 -0.23 5.52
C LYS A 82 5.94 -1.49 4.65
N GLY A 83 5.19 -1.52 3.54
CA GLY A 83 5.16 -2.67 2.63
C GLY A 83 6.40 -2.81 1.76
N CYS A 84 7.16 -1.73 1.54
CA CYS A 84 8.31 -1.79 0.65
C CYS A 84 9.51 -0.90 1.00
N ASP A 85 9.42 -0.04 2.01
CA ASP A 85 10.44 0.94 2.41
C ASP A 85 10.67 2.08 1.41
N LEU A 86 9.67 2.41 0.58
CA LEU A 86 9.74 3.60 -0.28
C LEU A 86 9.57 4.85 0.60
N PRO A 87 10.47 5.84 0.59
CA PRO A 87 10.23 7.12 1.27
C PRO A 87 8.98 7.81 0.72
N VAL A 88 8.06 8.22 1.59
CA VAL A 88 6.77 8.81 1.19
C VAL A 88 6.56 10.19 1.78
N TYR A 89 6.89 10.40 3.06
CA TYR A 89 6.64 11.67 3.72
C TYR A 89 7.83 12.10 4.58
N ASP A 90 8.28 13.34 4.42
CA ASP A 90 9.21 13.98 5.34
C ASP A 90 8.43 14.64 6.49
N ALA A 91 8.95 14.50 7.70
CA ALA A 91 8.36 15.08 8.91
C ALA A 91 8.15 16.59 8.83
N ARG A 92 8.95 17.32 8.03
CA ARG A 92 8.80 18.78 7.81
C ARG A 92 7.44 19.16 7.23
N TRP A 93 6.76 18.23 6.56
CA TRP A 93 5.42 18.45 5.98
C TRP A 93 4.28 18.03 6.89
N LYS A 94 4.59 17.40 8.03
CA LYS A 94 3.59 16.92 8.98
C LYS A 94 2.77 18.09 9.55
N VAL A 95 1.50 17.83 9.82
CA VAL A 95 0.56 18.71 10.49
C VAL A 95 -0.05 17.92 11.64
N VAL A 96 0.12 18.39 12.88
CA VAL A 96 -0.47 17.72 14.04
C VAL A 96 -1.89 18.25 14.25
N LEU A 97 -2.87 17.36 14.19
CA LEU A 97 -4.28 17.65 14.45
C LEU A 97 -4.81 16.71 15.52
N ASP A 98 -5.61 17.24 16.45
CA ASP A 98 -6.14 16.46 17.58
C ASP A 98 -7.12 15.35 17.17
N VAL A 99 -7.55 15.33 15.90
CA VAL A 99 -8.32 14.22 15.33
C VAL A 99 -7.52 12.91 15.29
N GLY A 100 -6.17 12.95 15.39
CA GLY A 100 -5.38 11.79 15.82
C GLY A 100 -4.84 10.85 14.74
N PHE A 101 -4.84 11.25 13.48
CA PHE A 101 -4.12 10.56 12.40
C PHE A 101 -2.84 11.30 12.03
N LEU A 102 -1.99 10.71 11.19
CA LEU A 102 -0.80 11.38 10.67
C LEU A 102 -1.20 12.22 9.45
N PHE A 103 -1.14 13.54 9.57
CA PHE A 103 -1.43 14.45 8.45
C PHE A 103 -0.16 15.03 7.83
N TYR A 104 -0.16 15.17 6.51
CA TYR A 104 0.92 15.82 5.76
C TYR A 104 0.37 16.79 4.71
N ARG A 105 1.13 17.85 4.43
CA ARG A 105 0.77 18.82 3.38
C ARG A 105 0.97 18.28 1.97
N HIS A 106 1.92 17.38 1.76
CA HIS A 106 2.17 16.66 0.51
C HIS A 106 3.11 15.47 0.76
N ALA A 107 3.21 14.58 -0.22
CA ALA A 107 4.17 13.48 -0.26
C ALA A 107 5.47 13.86 -0.98
N GLU A 108 6.47 12.98 -0.93
CA GLU A 108 7.63 13.00 -1.82
C GLU A 108 7.20 12.82 -3.27
N PRO A 109 7.91 13.41 -4.25
CA PRO A 109 7.65 13.18 -5.67
C PRO A 109 7.67 11.68 -6.01
N ASP A 110 6.76 11.27 -6.90
CA ASP A 110 6.67 9.90 -7.42
C ASP A 110 6.49 8.78 -6.36
N SER A 111 6.08 9.13 -5.13
CA SER A 111 5.93 8.16 -4.03
C SER A 111 4.50 7.67 -3.80
N VAL A 112 3.50 8.46 -4.21
CA VAL A 112 2.06 8.19 -4.02
C VAL A 112 1.34 8.12 -5.36
N MET A 113 0.41 7.17 -5.47
CA MET A 113 -0.61 7.11 -6.52
C MET A 113 -1.99 7.32 -5.91
N THR A 114 -2.92 7.85 -6.69
CA THR A 114 -4.28 8.16 -6.23
C THR A 114 -5.34 7.40 -6.99
N SER A 115 -6.43 7.06 -6.30
CA SER A 115 -7.61 6.43 -6.89
C SER A 115 -8.89 6.92 -6.22
N ILE A 116 -10.02 6.56 -6.83
CA ILE A 116 -11.34 6.78 -6.23
C ILE A 116 -11.60 5.62 -5.28
N ASP A 117 -11.87 5.93 -4.01
CA ASP A 117 -12.26 4.93 -3.02
C ASP A 117 -13.65 4.39 -3.38
N ARG A 118 -13.69 3.16 -3.89
CA ARG A 118 -14.94 2.52 -4.34
C ARG A 118 -15.78 1.99 -3.17
N SER A 119 -15.18 1.80 -1.99
CA SER A 119 -15.88 1.23 -0.84
C SER A 119 -17.00 2.16 -0.35
N VAL A 120 -16.76 3.48 -0.40
CA VAL A 120 -17.72 4.52 -0.02
C VAL A 120 -18.96 4.50 -0.92
N TYR A 121 -18.79 4.32 -2.23
CA TYR A 121 -19.92 4.30 -3.16
C TYR A 121 -20.76 3.04 -3.05
N GLY A 122 -20.14 1.90 -2.73
CA GLY A 122 -20.88 0.66 -2.46
C GLY A 122 -21.82 0.78 -1.26
N GLN A 123 -21.44 1.55 -0.24
CA GLN A 123 -22.27 1.79 0.95
C GLN A 123 -23.49 2.68 0.68
N LEU A 124 -23.41 3.57 -0.31
CA LEU A 124 -24.51 4.47 -0.68
C LEU A 124 -25.49 3.86 -1.68
N GLY A 125 -25.33 2.58 -2.03
CA GLY A 125 -26.17 1.93 -3.05
C GLY A 125 -25.86 2.40 -4.47
N GLY A 126 -24.72 3.08 -4.67
CA GLY A 126 -24.17 3.37 -5.99
C GLY A 126 -23.64 2.09 -6.63
N GLY A 127 -24.04 1.81 -7.88
CA GLY A 127 -23.45 0.74 -8.67
C GLY A 127 -22.05 1.11 -9.18
N THR A 128 -21.17 0.12 -9.36
CA THR A 128 -19.95 0.29 -10.15
C THR A 128 -20.29 0.10 -11.62
N GLY A 129 -20.47 1.20 -12.37
CA GLY A 129 -20.56 1.15 -13.83
C GLY A 129 -19.17 1.08 -14.47
N ASP A 130 -19.11 0.79 -15.77
CA ASP A 130 -17.87 0.85 -16.56
C ASP A 130 -17.24 2.27 -16.55
N ASP A 131 -18.05 3.31 -16.31
CA ASP A 131 -17.64 4.72 -16.26
C ASP A 131 -17.27 5.23 -14.85
N GLY A 132 -17.21 4.34 -13.86
CA GLY A 132 -16.89 4.67 -12.47
C GLY A 132 -18.12 4.74 -11.55
N PRO A 133 -17.94 5.17 -10.29
CA PRO A 133 -19.01 5.15 -9.32
C PRO A 133 -20.06 6.24 -9.58
N VAL A 134 -21.34 5.85 -9.56
CA VAL A 134 -22.48 6.77 -9.68
C VAL A 134 -22.95 7.19 -8.28
N VAL A 135 -22.91 8.49 -7.99
CA VAL A 135 -23.49 9.05 -6.76
C VAL A 135 -25.02 9.01 -6.90
N PRO A 136 -25.76 8.38 -5.97
CA PRO A 136 -27.22 8.41 -6.00
C PRO A 136 -27.77 9.84 -5.89
N GLU A 137 -28.91 10.11 -6.54
CA GLU A 137 -29.64 11.37 -6.32
C GLU A 137 -30.38 11.34 -4.96
N GLY A 138 -30.60 12.51 -4.36
CA GLY A 138 -31.44 12.64 -3.16
C GLY A 138 -30.77 12.28 -1.83
N LEU A 139 -29.44 12.30 -1.78
CA LEU A 139 -28.67 12.11 -0.55
C LEU A 139 -29.02 13.15 0.52
N SER A 140 -29.11 12.70 1.78
CA SER A 140 -29.31 13.60 2.92
C SER A 140 -28.08 14.47 3.16
N GLU A 141 -28.22 15.57 3.91
CA GLU A 141 -27.04 16.35 4.32
C GLU A 141 -26.03 15.52 5.13
N ASP A 142 -26.50 14.53 5.89
CA ASP A 142 -25.62 13.62 6.64
C ASP A 142 -24.88 12.67 5.70
N ASP A 143 -25.53 12.16 4.64
CA ASP A 143 -24.87 11.39 3.58
C ASP A 143 -23.85 12.24 2.84
N LEU A 144 -24.17 13.51 2.55
CA LEU A 144 -23.26 14.46 1.92
C LEU A 144 -22.06 14.80 2.84
N ARG A 145 -22.26 14.87 4.17
CA ARG A 145 -21.18 15.05 5.15
C ARG A 145 -20.30 13.81 5.29
N ALA A 146 -20.91 12.62 5.27
CA ALA A 146 -20.19 11.35 5.24
C ALA A 146 -19.36 11.23 3.95
N LEU A 147 -19.93 11.63 2.82
CA LEU A 147 -19.24 11.78 1.55
C LEU A 147 -18.10 12.81 1.64
N ASP A 148 -18.31 14.00 2.18
CA ASP A 148 -17.26 15.04 2.30
C ASP A 148 -16.07 14.60 3.18
N THR A 149 -16.29 13.69 4.14
CA THR A 149 -15.23 13.18 5.04
C THR A 149 -14.57 11.90 4.50
N LEU A 150 -15.26 11.13 3.66
CA LEU A 150 -14.81 9.82 3.17
C LEU A 150 -14.46 9.80 1.66
N LEU A 151 -14.85 10.81 0.87
CA LEU A 151 -14.70 10.77 -0.60
C LEU A 151 -13.32 11.03 -1.15
N LEU A 152 -12.41 11.63 -0.39
CA LEU A 152 -11.34 12.33 -1.06
C LEU A 152 -10.11 11.44 -1.25
N ILE A 153 -10.08 10.83 -2.43
CA ILE A 153 -8.88 10.40 -3.13
C ILE A 153 -8.01 9.49 -2.25
N GLU A 154 -8.26 8.20 -2.37
CA GLU A 154 -7.45 7.18 -1.73
C GLU A 154 -6.00 7.28 -2.23
N THR A 155 -5.07 7.12 -1.31
CA THR A 155 -3.63 7.20 -1.53
C THR A 155 -3.01 5.83 -1.37
N HIS A 156 -2.23 5.44 -2.38
CA HIS A 156 -1.53 4.17 -2.45
C HIS A 156 -0.03 4.41 -2.61
N CYS A 157 0.79 3.51 -2.09
CA CYS A 157 2.21 3.49 -2.41
C CYS A 157 2.40 3.21 -3.89
N ARG A 158 3.10 4.11 -4.58
CA ARG A 158 3.35 4.00 -6.03
C ARG A 158 4.14 2.75 -6.42
N ARG A 159 4.90 2.15 -5.48
CA ARG A 159 5.81 1.03 -5.75
C ARG A 159 5.21 -0.35 -5.50
N CYS A 160 4.38 -0.52 -4.47
CA CYS A 160 3.85 -1.82 -4.05
C CYS A 160 2.32 -1.87 -3.89
N ALA A 161 1.64 -0.81 -4.30
CA ALA A 161 0.19 -0.65 -4.23
C ALA A 161 -0.42 -0.59 -2.82
N SER A 162 0.40 -0.57 -1.76
CA SER A 162 -0.14 -0.58 -0.39
C SER A 162 -1.02 0.64 -0.13
N HIS A 163 -2.22 0.42 0.40
CA HIS A 163 -3.09 1.48 0.90
C HIS A 163 -2.36 2.26 2.01
N LEU A 164 -2.42 3.59 1.93
CA LEU A 164 -1.80 4.49 2.91
C LEU A 164 -2.87 5.27 3.69
N GLY A 165 -3.91 5.73 3.02
CA GLY A 165 -4.96 6.59 3.57
C GLY A 165 -5.61 7.43 2.48
N HIS A 166 -5.92 8.70 2.76
CA HIS A 166 -6.71 9.56 1.85
C HIS A 166 -6.18 11.00 1.80
N ILE A 167 -6.60 11.80 0.82
CA ILE A 167 -6.33 13.25 0.77
C ILE A 167 -7.61 14.01 1.13
N LEU A 168 -7.78 14.42 2.38
CA LEU A 168 -9.03 15.00 2.87
C LEU A 168 -8.98 16.54 2.96
N LEU A 169 -10.14 17.18 2.86
CA LEU A 169 -10.30 18.60 3.21
C LEU A 169 -10.55 18.73 4.71
N VAL A 170 -9.51 19.02 5.48
CA VAL A 170 -9.59 19.16 6.95
C VAL A 170 -9.28 20.60 7.34
N GLN A 171 -10.20 21.25 8.04
CA GLN A 171 -10.07 22.66 8.45
C GLN A 171 -9.71 23.61 7.27
N GLN A 172 -10.40 23.44 6.14
CA GLN A 172 -10.17 24.18 4.89
C GLN A 172 -8.77 23.99 4.26
N LYS A 173 -8.07 22.90 4.61
CA LYS A 173 -6.78 22.53 4.02
C LYS A 173 -6.88 21.13 3.43
N LEU A 174 -6.38 20.96 2.21
CA LEU A 174 -6.18 19.62 1.65
C LEU A 174 -4.96 19.00 2.33
N LEU A 175 -5.14 17.87 2.99
CA LEU A 175 -4.10 17.15 3.72
C LEU A 175 -4.14 15.67 3.39
N HIS A 176 -2.98 15.06 3.25
CA HIS A 176 -2.85 13.61 3.25
C HIS A 176 -3.09 13.12 4.67
N CYS A 177 -4.20 12.42 4.91
CA CYS A 177 -4.59 11.74 6.15
C CYS A 177 -4.16 10.28 6.06
N ILE A 178 -3.10 9.91 6.76
CA ILE A 178 -2.39 8.65 6.55
C ILE A 178 -2.41 7.81 7.82
N ASN A 179 -2.60 6.50 7.64
CA ASN A 179 -2.45 5.52 8.70
C ASN A 179 -0.98 5.46 9.13
N GLY A 180 -0.69 5.68 10.42
CA GLY A 180 0.65 5.50 10.98
C GLY A 180 1.13 4.06 10.85
N THR A 181 0.22 3.10 11.01
CA THR A 181 0.49 1.66 10.83
C THR A 181 1.04 1.34 9.44
N ALA A 182 0.70 2.14 8.41
CA ALA A 182 1.19 1.98 7.03
C ALA A 182 2.62 2.50 6.80
N LEU A 183 3.25 3.10 7.80
CA LEU A 183 4.53 3.77 7.68
C LEU A 183 5.58 3.21 8.67
N ASN A 184 6.84 3.22 8.23
CA ASN A 184 8.02 3.10 9.07
C ASN A 184 8.64 4.50 9.22
N PHE A 185 9.05 4.89 10.42
CA PHE A 185 9.71 6.19 10.67
C PHE A 185 11.19 6.02 10.98
N THR A 186 12.03 6.83 10.33
CA THR A 186 13.47 6.92 10.60
C THR A 186 13.82 8.36 10.99
N PRO A 187 14.26 8.61 12.22
CA PRO A 187 14.72 9.93 12.64
C PRO A 187 15.91 10.43 11.82
N GLU A 188 15.97 11.75 11.57
CA GLU A 188 17.15 12.37 10.98
C GLU A 188 18.31 12.32 11.98
N THR A 189 19.50 11.92 11.52
CA THR A 189 20.70 11.94 12.37
C THR A 189 21.12 13.38 12.64
N ALA A 190 21.29 13.72 13.93
CA ALA A 190 21.74 15.02 14.41
C ALA A 190 23.16 15.40 13.97
#